data_AF-A0A497FNN5-F1
#
_entry.id   AF-A0A497FNN5-F1
#
_cell.length_a   1.000
_cell.length_b   1.000
_cell.length_c   1.000
_cell.angle_alpha   90.00
_cell.angle_beta   90.00
_cell.angle_gamma   90.00
#
_symmetry.space_group_name_H-M   'P 1'
#
loop_
_entity.id
_entity.type
_entity.pdbx_description
1 polymer ?
#
loop_
_entity_poly.entity_id
_entity_poly.type
_entity_poly.pdbx_seq_one_letter_code
_entity_poly.pdbx_strand_id
1 'polypeptide(L)'
;MLNNKFFVLILFFILILGYPIILFSSSNLILGQPFSQWKYKYEVVLNESAGLDRRFEPVEIHLEFKEGEVQNASREIRVVTEDLAREIPSQVYNVWYYPSGYVKSCNVVFLANVSANEVKKYYILYGNPDATQPSYKTDLQVKRNNNIFVENSNLKVVFLKNDPWISYVFYKKYSNETSLVKVSDGDPIWWGSVITETMTWHLPFKVKNYTRIIAGPIFSEITFDVIWGKGSGIINYTVSFRIYAYNDFILIRLKIYTDRTEEFLHLLAPSNYVEPRIFKYAFYPTKEGKIIYVGTSGVGDLTDWSGEWIDLENEIGTEDNPIGVGIVSVYSNVNYSGWRNGDPGEAAPYFKGSYQFIYTEIAVIIHSRSNWKIVQSRCTTFRNPLHEVVREIPKFYDLTLSIVEKGTKAPVYNASVILNNVNTDEKFEGFTNKEGIVVFKGLPKGVYNVTIKLDNKVLKEITIDLKSDMVKQIEVKIPGKQIIPVNTIMYSIVVVVLAVVLLIILTKTKRRSTGGVEDE
;
A
#
# COMPACT_ATOMS: atom_id res chain seq x y z
N MET A 1 2.92 75.34 -41.05
CA MET A 1 2.29 74.00 -41.17
C MET A 1 3.16 72.90 -40.51
N LEU A 2 3.47 73.03 -39.22
CA LEU A 2 3.94 71.92 -38.39
C LEU A 2 2.86 71.74 -37.32
N ASN A 3 2.04 70.66 -37.35
CA ASN A 3 1.46 70.15 -36.10
C ASN A 3 0.70 68.81 -36.17
N ASN A 4 0.34 68.25 -37.32
CA ASN A 4 -0.39 66.97 -37.29
C ASN A 4 0.53 65.74 -37.22
N LYS A 5 1.77 65.83 -37.68
CA LYS A 5 2.69 64.68 -37.69
C LYS A 5 3.26 64.33 -36.30
N PHE A 6 3.44 65.32 -35.42
CA PHE A 6 3.99 65.10 -34.08
C PHE A 6 2.94 64.48 -33.13
N PHE A 7 1.67 64.86 -33.29
CA PHE A 7 0.57 64.33 -32.49
C PHE A 7 0.27 62.86 -32.81
N VAL A 8 0.37 62.48 -34.09
CA VAL A 8 0.23 61.08 -34.52
C VAL A 8 1.39 60.21 -34.00
N LEU A 9 2.60 60.76 -33.91
CA LEU A 9 3.76 60.02 -33.38
C LEU A 9 3.63 59.70 -31.88
N ILE A 10 3.08 60.64 -31.10
CA ILE A 10 2.84 60.46 -29.66
C ILE A 10 1.73 59.41 -29.42
N LEU A 11 0.66 59.43 -30.22
CA LEU A 11 -0.40 58.43 -30.15
C LEU A 11 0.09 57.02 -30.50
N PHE A 12 1.01 56.92 -31.46
CA PHE A 12 1.64 55.64 -31.83
C PHE A 12 2.55 55.10 -30.72
N PHE A 13 3.29 55.98 -30.03
CA PHE A 13 4.15 55.60 -28.90
C PHE A 13 3.35 55.13 -27.67
N ILE A 14 2.18 55.74 -27.41
CA ILE A 14 1.29 55.33 -26.31
C ILE A 14 0.61 53.99 -26.61
N LEU A 15 0.32 53.67 -27.88
CA LEU A 15 -0.24 52.37 -28.29
C LEU A 15 0.77 51.23 -28.23
N ILE A 16 2.06 51.49 -28.48
CA ILE A 16 3.13 50.48 -28.42
C ILE A 16 3.61 50.25 -26.97
N LEU A 17 3.64 51.29 -26.14
CA LEU A 17 4.01 51.16 -24.72
C LEU A 17 2.83 50.77 -23.81
N GLY A 18 1.59 50.88 -24.30
CA GLY A 18 0.36 50.55 -23.57
C GLY A 18 -0.13 49.12 -23.76
N TYR A 19 0.57 48.28 -24.54
CA TYR A 19 0.25 46.86 -24.60
C TYR A 19 0.62 46.23 -23.24
N PRO A 20 -0.33 45.60 -22.52
CA PRO A 20 0.01 44.88 -21.31
C PRO A 20 0.97 43.77 -21.73
N ILE A 21 2.21 43.84 -21.25
CA ILE A 21 3.11 42.70 -21.24
C ILE A 21 2.38 41.65 -20.42
N ILE A 22 1.71 40.72 -21.10
CA ILE A 22 1.25 39.47 -20.51
C ILE A 22 2.54 38.74 -20.19
N LEU A 23 3.09 39.04 -19.01
CA LEU A 23 4.06 38.19 -18.36
C LEU A 23 3.34 36.87 -18.15
N PHE A 24 3.56 35.93 -19.07
CA PHE A 24 3.42 34.53 -18.76
C PHE A 24 4.40 34.28 -17.62
N SER A 25 3.90 34.38 -16.38
CA SER A 25 4.57 33.78 -15.25
C SER A 25 4.75 32.31 -15.64
N SER A 26 5.99 31.89 -15.85
CA SER A 26 6.35 30.49 -15.81
C SER A 26 6.00 30.03 -14.41
N SER A 27 4.76 29.54 -14.24
CA SER A 27 4.48 28.61 -13.18
C SER A 27 5.51 27.51 -13.38
N ASN A 28 6.48 27.47 -12.46
CA ASN A 28 7.19 26.23 -12.20
C ASN A 28 6.08 25.21 -11.96
N LEU A 29 5.78 24.41 -12.98
CA LEU A 29 5.14 23.12 -12.81
C LEU A 29 6.11 22.35 -11.93
N ILE A 30 5.97 22.55 -10.62
CA ILE A 30 6.33 21.55 -9.64
C ILE A 30 5.60 20.33 -10.17
N LEU A 31 6.34 19.40 -10.78
CA LEU A 31 5.81 18.09 -11.14
C LEU A 31 5.09 17.62 -9.87
N GLY A 32 3.77 17.58 -9.92
CA GLY A 32 2.97 17.13 -8.80
C GLY A 32 3.52 15.77 -8.40
N GLN A 33 3.77 15.55 -7.12
CA GLN A 33 4.14 14.22 -6.68
C GLN A 33 3.08 13.24 -7.22
N PRO A 34 3.47 12.10 -7.82
CA PRO A 34 2.58 11.28 -8.65
C PRO A 34 1.33 10.78 -7.92
N PHE A 35 1.29 10.89 -6.59
CA PHE A 35 0.18 10.46 -5.75
C PHE A 35 -0.49 11.59 -4.96
N SER A 36 -0.27 12.87 -5.30
CA SER A 36 -0.87 14.00 -4.58
C SER A 36 -2.40 14.08 -4.66
N GLN A 37 -3.02 13.31 -5.56
CA GLN A 37 -4.48 13.23 -5.72
C GLN A 37 -5.16 12.31 -4.69
N TRP A 38 -4.39 11.49 -3.97
CA TRP A 38 -4.93 10.62 -2.92
C TRP A 38 -5.15 11.42 -1.64
N LYS A 39 -6.38 11.40 -1.14
CA LYS A 39 -6.80 12.24 -0.01
C LYS A 39 -6.28 11.71 1.33
N TYR A 40 -6.05 10.41 1.43
CA TYR A 40 -5.82 9.73 2.70
C TYR A 40 -4.65 8.76 2.60
N LYS A 41 -3.99 8.49 3.74
CA LYS A 41 -2.91 7.50 3.83
C LYS A 41 -2.85 6.82 5.20
N TYR A 42 -2.55 5.53 5.19
CA TYR A 42 -2.04 4.79 6.33
C TYR A 42 -0.52 4.75 6.29
N GLU A 43 0.15 4.95 7.42
CA GLU A 43 1.55 4.60 7.61
C GLU A 43 1.67 3.14 7.99
N VAL A 44 2.56 2.42 7.32
CA VAL A 44 2.97 1.06 7.66
C VAL A 44 4.46 1.08 7.96
N VAL A 45 4.81 0.92 9.23
CA VAL A 45 6.20 0.82 9.67
C VAL A 45 6.53 -0.65 9.88
N LEU A 46 7.50 -1.16 9.12
CA LEU A 46 8.01 -2.52 9.25
C LEU A 46 9.33 -2.49 10.02
N ASN A 47 9.43 -3.31 11.06
CA ASN A 47 10.64 -3.46 11.86
C ASN A 47 11.19 -4.89 11.70
N GLU A 48 12.42 -5.01 11.22
CA GLU A 48 13.15 -6.27 11.16
C GLU A 48 14.01 -6.41 12.43
N SER A 49 13.72 -7.41 13.27
CA SER A 49 14.38 -7.57 14.57
C SER A 49 15.20 -8.86 14.68
N ALA A 50 15.18 -9.73 13.67
CA ALA A 50 15.88 -11.00 13.69
C ALA A 50 17.28 -10.93 13.05
N GLY A 51 17.69 -9.78 12.52
CA GLY A 51 18.95 -9.59 11.83
C GLY A 51 19.01 -10.29 10.47
N LEU A 52 17.87 -10.40 9.78
CA LEU A 52 17.73 -11.10 8.50
C LEU A 52 17.38 -10.14 7.36
N ASP A 53 18.03 -10.29 6.21
CA ASP A 53 17.60 -9.62 4.98
C ASP A 53 16.28 -10.23 4.47
N ARG A 54 15.20 -9.47 4.58
CA ARG A 54 13.87 -9.84 4.08
C ARG A 54 13.75 -9.47 2.63
N ARG A 55 13.48 -10.46 1.78
CA ARG A 55 13.26 -10.27 0.34
C ARG A 55 11.93 -10.85 -0.05
N PHE A 56 11.10 -10.03 -0.68
CA PHE A 56 9.75 -10.36 -1.10
C PHE A 56 8.90 -10.98 0.03
N GLU A 57 9.10 -10.51 1.26
CA GLU A 57 8.32 -10.99 2.40
C GLU A 57 6.89 -10.44 2.28
N PRO A 58 5.86 -11.30 2.28
CA PRO A 58 4.49 -10.84 2.23
C PRO A 58 4.12 -10.05 3.47
N VAL A 59 3.64 -8.82 3.27
CA VAL A 59 3.07 -7.98 4.33
C VAL A 59 1.59 -7.84 4.05
N GLU A 60 0.76 -8.30 4.98
CA GLU A 60 -0.69 -8.26 4.86
C GLU A 60 -1.30 -7.36 5.93
N ILE A 61 -2.06 -6.34 5.50
CA ILE A 61 -2.66 -5.34 6.36
C ILE A 61 -4.18 -5.38 6.20
N HIS A 62 -4.91 -5.47 7.32
CA HIS A 62 -6.35 -5.22 7.34
C HIS A 62 -6.62 -3.72 7.49
N LEU A 63 -7.48 -3.17 6.63
CA LEU A 63 -7.86 -1.76 6.65
C LEU A 63 -9.36 -1.62 6.79
N GLU A 64 -9.76 -0.63 7.59
CA GLU A 64 -11.15 -0.16 7.71
C GLU A 64 -11.25 1.29 7.21
N PHE A 65 -12.40 1.65 6.66
CA PHE A 65 -12.64 2.97 6.07
C PHE A 65 -13.97 3.51 6.55
N LYS A 66 -14.08 4.85 6.62
CA LYS A 66 -15.37 5.49 6.86
C LYS A 66 -16.20 5.47 5.59
N GLU A 67 -17.51 5.41 5.76
CA GLU A 67 -18.45 5.54 4.64
C GLU A 67 -18.19 6.84 3.86
N GLY A 68 -18.11 6.76 2.54
CA GLY A 68 -17.76 7.89 1.67
C GLY A 68 -16.28 8.01 1.29
N GLU A 69 -15.36 7.26 1.93
CA GLU A 69 -13.91 7.46 1.71
C GLU A 69 -13.35 6.70 0.52
N VAL A 70 -13.87 5.51 0.22
CA VAL A 70 -13.38 4.66 -0.88
C VAL A 70 -14.58 4.07 -1.63
N GLN A 71 -14.69 4.34 -2.93
CA GLN A 71 -15.73 3.79 -3.80
C GLN A 71 -15.29 2.45 -4.42
N ASN A 72 -14.02 2.33 -4.81
CA ASN A 72 -13.49 1.15 -5.48
C ASN A 72 -12.10 0.78 -4.95
N ALA A 73 -12.05 -0.27 -4.12
CA ALA A 73 -10.83 -0.69 -3.44
C ALA A 73 -9.67 -1.04 -4.41
N SER A 74 -9.95 -1.72 -5.53
CA SER A 74 -8.90 -2.14 -6.47
C SER A 74 -8.33 -0.97 -7.28
N ARG A 75 -9.11 0.10 -7.46
CA ARG A 75 -8.68 1.32 -8.15
C ARG A 75 -8.03 2.33 -7.22
N GLU A 76 -8.51 2.45 -5.99
CA GLU A 76 -8.13 3.57 -5.14
C GLU A 76 -7.06 3.24 -4.11
N ILE A 77 -6.87 1.97 -3.75
CA ILE A 77 -5.89 1.62 -2.72
C ILE A 77 -4.53 1.37 -3.37
N ARG A 78 -3.51 2.06 -2.90
CA ARG A 78 -2.15 2.04 -3.46
C ARG A 78 -1.11 1.93 -2.38
N VAL A 79 -0.10 1.08 -2.57
CA VAL A 79 1.06 1.03 -1.68
C VAL A 79 2.19 1.80 -2.33
N VAL A 80 2.83 2.70 -1.59
CA VAL A 80 3.96 3.50 -2.06
C VAL A 80 5.08 3.51 -1.05
N THR A 81 6.26 3.90 -1.53
CA THR A 81 7.45 4.17 -0.73
C THR A 81 7.28 5.42 0.15
N GLU A 82 8.09 5.55 1.21
CA GLU A 82 8.03 6.67 2.16
C GLU A 82 8.18 8.04 1.48
N ASP A 83 9.00 8.14 0.43
CA ASP A 83 9.20 9.38 -0.33
C ASP A 83 8.06 9.73 -1.31
N LEU A 84 7.02 8.87 -1.37
CA LEU A 84 5.91 8.95 -2.32
C LEU A 84 6.38 8.98 -3.79
N ALA A 85 7.59 8.52 -4.10
CA ALA A 85 8.14 8.57 -5.45
C ALA A 85 7.78 7.32 -6.26
N ARG A 86 7.64 6.17 -5.59
CA ARG A 86 7.46 4.87 -6.26
C ARG A 86 6.32 4.05 -5.66
N GLU A 87 5.45 3.58 -6.55
CA GLU A 87 4.42 2.59 -6.24
C GLU A 87 5.03 1.20 -6.04
N ILE A 88 4.51 0.48 -5.05
CA ILE A 88 4.80 -0.91 -4.77
C ILE A 88 3.64 -1.76 -5.28
N PRO A 89 3.88 -2.77 -6.12
CA PRO A 89 2.85 -3.73 -6.49
C PRO A 89 2.11 -4.26 -5.26
N SER A 90 0.79 -4.21 -5.31
CA SER A 90 -0.07 -4.60 -4.20
C SER A 90 -1.33 -5.30 -4.71
N GLN A 91 -2.01 -5.98 -3.81
CA GLN A 91 -3.24 -6.71 -4.12
C GLN A 91 -4.25 -6.48 -3.00
N VAL A 92 -5.44 -6.05 -3.39
CA VAL A 92 -6.56 -5.84 -2.48
C VAL A 92 -7.52 -7.01 -2.58
N TYR A 93 -7.97 -7.55 -1.47
CA TYR A 93 -8.90 -8.67 -1.42
C TYR A 93 -9.74 -8.67 -0.15
N ASN A 94 -10.70 -9.60 -0.03
CA ASN A 94 -11.67 -9.64 1.09
C ASN A 94 -12.38 -8.29 1.30
N VAL A 95 -12.89 -7.68 0.22
CA VAL A 95 -13.52 -6.35 0.28
C VAL A 95 -14.94 -6.46 0.81
N TRP A 96 -15.24 -5.71 1.87
CA TRP A 96 -16.56 -5.57 2.45
C TRP A 96 -17.10 -4.17 2.18
N TYR A 97 -18.41 -4.03 2.03
CA TYR A 97 -19.07 -2.79 1.65
C TYR A 97 -20.12 -2.37 2.68
N TYR A 98 -20.31 -1.06 2.82
CA TYR A 98 -21.48 -0.48 3.47
C TYR A 98 -22.73 -0.65 2.58
N PRO A 99 -23.95 -0.54 3.14
CA PRO A 99 -25.19 -0.55 2.35
C PRO A 99 -25.24 0.50 1.23
N SER A 100 -24.52 1.62 1.38
CA SER A 100 -24.37 2.67 0.36
C SER A 100 -23.49 2.29 -0.84
N GLY A 101 -22.77 1.17 -0.77
CA GLY A 101 -21.85 0.71 -1.81
C GLY A 101 -20.41 1.22 -1.65
N TYR A 102 -20.11 2.05 -0.64
CA TYR A 102 -18.72 2.40 -0.29
C TYR A 102 -18.01 1.23 0.40
N VAL A 103 -16.69 1.14 0.22
CA VAL A 103 -15.87 0.12 0.86
C VAL A 103 -15.83 0.38 2.37
N LYS A 104 -16.14 -0.66 3.14
CA LYS A 104 -16.07 -0.67 4.60
C LYS A 104 -14.72 -1.16 5.11
N SER A 105 -14.24 -2.27 4.58
CA SER A 105 -12.94 -2.83 4.94
C SER A 105 -12.38 -3.74 3.85
N CYS A 106 -11.07 -3.97 3.87
CA CYS A 106 -10.41 -4.90 2.98
C CYS A 106 -9.06 -5.35 3.54
N ASN A 107 -8.45 -6.36 2.91
CA ASN A 107 -7.06 -6.72 3.14
C ASN A 107 -6.21 -6.19 1.97
N VAL A 108 -5.06 -5.63 2.29
CA VAL A 108 -4.04 -5.20 1.34
C VAL A 108 -2.79 -6.02 1.57
N VAL A 109 -2.24 -6.61 0.52
CA VAL A 109 -0.97 -7.33 0.60
C VAL A 109 0.01 -6.82 -0.44
N PHE A 110 1.27 -6.73 -0.04
CA PHE A 110 2.40 -6.39 -0.91
C PHE A 110 3.64 -7.18 -0.47
N LEU A 111 4.67 -7.18 -1.32
CA LEU A 111 5.93 -7.87 -1.02
C LEU A 111 6.98 -6.84 -0.60
N ALA A 112 7.44 -6.91 0.64
CA ALA A 112 8.41 -5.98 1.20
C ALA A 112 9.85 -6.48 1.05
N ASN A 113 10.77 -5.53 0.94
CA ASN A 113 12.22 -5.77 1.01
C ASN A 113 12.78 -4.90 2.15
N VAL A 114 13.23 -5.55 3.22
CA VAL A 114 13.72 -4.90 4.45
C VAL A 114 15.05 -5.54 4.80
N SER A 115 16.11 -4.75 4.91
CA SER A 115 17.45 -5.25 5.24
C SER A 115 17.50 -5.68 6.70
N ALA A 116 18.50 -6.50 7.06
CA ALA A 116 18.72 -6.92 8.44
C ALA A 116 18.76 -5.71 9.40
N ASN A 117 17.96 -5.77 10.48
CA ASN A 117 17.83 -4.71 11.49
C ASN A 117 17.33 -3.34 10.94
N GLU A 118 16.74 -3.29 9.73
CA GLU A 118 16.19 -2.06 9.15
C GLU A 118 14.77 -1.79 9.67
N VAL A 119 14.47 -0.51 9.91
CA VAL A 119 13.10 -0.01 10.03
C VAL A 119 12.74 0.65 8.71
N LYS A 120 11.66 0.18 8.07
CA LYS A 120 11.25 0.65 6.76
C LYS A 120 9.80 1.10 6.75
N LYS A 121 9.52 2.24 6.13
CA LYS A 121 8.16 2.78 6.04
C LYS A 121 7.59 2.66 4.63
N TYR A 122 6.30 2.37 4.60
CA TYR A 122 5.44 2.40 3.42
C TYR A 122 4.20 3.22 3.73
N TYR A 123 3.57 3.74 2.69
CA TYR A 123 2.25 4.37 2.80
C TYR A 123 1.22 3.59 1.99
N ILE A 124 0.06 3.35 2.58
CA ILE A 124 -1.12 2.87 1.84
C ILE A 124 -2.04 4.06 1.61
N LEU A 125 -2.11 4.53 0.37
CA LEU A 125 -2.93 5.65 -0.06
C LEU A 125 -4.34 5.20 -0.43
N TYR A 126 -5.35 6.01 -0.15
CA TYR A 126 -6.74 5.78 -0.57
C TYR A 126 -7.54 7.09 -0.78
N GLY A 127 -8.74 6.98 -1.35
CA GLY A 127 -9.68 8.10 -1.52
C GLY A 127 -9.47 8.96 -2.77
N ASN A 128 -9.04 8.35 -3.88
CA ASN A 128 -8.96 8.99 -5.19
C ASN A 128 -9.94 8.31 -6.16
N PRO A 129 -11.20 8.76 -6.27
CA PRO A 129 -12.22 8.10 -7.10
C PRO A 129 -11.89 8.12 -8.61
N ASP A 130 -10.99 9.00 -9.03
CA ASP A 130 -10.55 9.14 -10.43
C ASP A 130 -9.38 8.20 -10.78
N ALA A 131 -8.82 7.48 -9.79
CA ALA A 131 -7.71 6.57 -10.02
C ALA A 131 -8.08 5.45 -11.01
N THR A 132 -7.20 5.15 -11.97
CA THR A 132 -7.33 4.00 -12.87
C THR A 132 -6.91 2.73 -12.15
N GLN A 133 -7.42 1.56 -12.54
CA GLN A 133 -6.95 0.29 -11.96
C GLN A 133 -5.48 0.02 -12.35
N PRO A 134 -4.60 -0.37 -11.43
CA PRO A 134 -3.19 -0.54 -11.75
C PRO A 134 -2.99 -1.88 -12.45
N SER A 135 -1.97 -1.95 -13.32
CA SER A 135 -1.53 -3.20 -13.95
C SER A 135 -0.09 -3.47 -13.52
N TYR A 136 0.06 -4.33 -12.51
CA TYR A 136 1.37 -4.66 -11.97
C TYR A 136 2.03 -5.79 -12.75
N LYS A 137 3.31 -5.60 -13.10
CA LYS A 137 4.15 -6.69 -13.60
C LYS A 137 4.39 -7.69 -12.47
N THR A 138 4.11 -8.96 -12.76
CA THR A 138 4.32 -10.07 -11.83
C THR A 138 4.86 -11.29 -12.57
N ASP A 139 5.59 -12.16 -11.87
CA ASP A 139 5.94 -13.49 -12.35
C ASP A 139 4.84 -14.51 -12.09
N LEU A 140 3.84 -14.16 -11.29
CA LEU A 140 2.74 -15.03 -10.90
C LEU A 140 1.69 -15.11 -12.00
N GLN A 141 1.39 -16.33 -12.43
CA GLN A 141 0.39 -16.62 -13.45
C GLN A 141 -0.60 -17.66 -12.94
N VAL A 142 -1.87 -17.46 -13.24
CA VAL A 142 -2.94 -18.42 -12.98
C VAL A 142 -3.62 -18.78 -14.29
N LYS A 143 -3.59 -20.06 -14.66
CA LYS A 143 -4.31 -20.59 -15.82
C LYS A 143 -5.44 -21.48 -15.32
N ARG A 144 -6.64 -21.25 -15.83
CA ARG A 144 -7.86 -21.98 -15.43
C ARG A 144 -8.46 -22.65 -16.66
N ASN A 145 -8.26 -23.96 -16.76
CA ASN A 145 -8.94 -24.81 -17.74
C ASN A 145 -9.74 -25.88 -16.96
N ASN A 146 -9.71 -27.14 -17.39
CA ASN A 146 -10.22 -28.25 -16.58
C ASN A 146 -9.47 -28.39 -15.24
N ASN A 147 -8.20 -28.00 -15.20
CA ASN A 147 -7.34 -27.95 -14.02
C ASN A 147 -6.94 -26.51 -13.72
N ILE A 148 -6.44 -26.25 -12.50
CA ILE A 148 -5.89 -24.95 -12.11
C ILE A 148 -4.36 -25.08 -12.08
N PHE A 149 -3.69 -24.16 -12.76
CA PHE A 149 -2.23 -24.04 -12.72
C PHE A 149 -1.90 -22.70 -12.09
N VAL A 150 -1.05 -22.72 -11.06
CA VAL A 150 -0.48 -21.52 -10.46
C VAL A 150 1.02 -21.61 -10.59
N GLU A 151 1.66 -20.63 -11.19
CA GLU A 151 3.10 -20.65 -11.38
C GLU A 151 3.72 -19.28 -11.13
N ASN A 152 4.92 -19.25 -10.54
CA ASN A 152 5.77 -18.08 -10.42
C ASN A 152 7.16 -18.41 -11.01
N SER A 153 8.19 -17.62 -10.72
CA SER A 153 9.56 -17.86 -11.19
C SER A 153 10.24 -19.08 -10.56
N ASN A 154 9.81 -19.54 -9.39
CA ASN A 154 10.40 -20.67 -8.66
C ASN A 154 9.58 -21.95 -8.77
N LEU A 155 8.24 -21.84 -8.82
CA LEU A 155 7.30 -22.92 -8.64
C LEU A 155 6.27 -22.98 -9.76
N LYS A 156 5.82 -24.19 -10.08
CA LYS A 156 4.53 -24.44 -10.76
C LYS A 156 3.77 -25.48 -9.95
N VAL A 157 2.54 -25.13 -9.60
CA VAL A 157 1.63 -25.90 -8.76
C VAL A 157 0.39 -26.22 -9.58
N VAL A 158 -0.05 -27.47 -9.54
CA VAL A 158 -1.17 -27.96 -10.34
C VAL A 158 -2.21 -28.57 -9.41
N PHE A 159 -3.46 -28.13 -9.58
CA PHE A 159 -4.63 -28.69 -8.92
C PHE A 159 -5.52 -29.35 -9.98
N LEU A 160 -5.72 -30.66 -9.86
CA LEU A 160 -6.65 -31.38 -10.73
C LEU A 160 -8.10 -31.06 -10.37
N LYS A 161 -9.00 -31.20 -11.35
CA LYS A 161 -10.43 -31.05 -11.12
C LYS A 161 -10.93 -32.03 -10.06
N ASN A 162 -11.75 -31.54 -9.12
CA ASN A 162 -12.37 -32.33 -8.05
C ASN A 162 -11.38 -32.92 -7.02
N ASP A 163 -10.11 -32.53 -7.08
CA ASP A 163 -9.08 -32.94 -6.15
C ASP A 163 -8.80 -31.77 -5.18
N PRO A 164 -9.01 -31.91 -3.86
CA PRO A 164 -8.86 -30.82 -2.90
C PRO A 164 -7.41 -30.64 -2.44
N TRP A 165 -6.47 -31.22 -3.19
CA TRP A 165 -5.06 -31.24 -2.89
C TRP A 165 -4.26 -30.68 -4.05
N ILE A 166 -2.96 -30.54 -3.79
CA ILE A 166 -2.00 -30.26 -4.85
C ILE A 166 -1.64 -31.58 -5.53
N SER A 167 -1.85 -31.66 -6.83
CA SER A 167 -1.60 -32.88 -7.59
C SER A 167 -0.17 -32.92 -8.12
N TYR A 168 0.43 -31.76 -8.43
CA TYR A 168 1.83 -31.67 -8.88
C TYR A 168 2.51 -30.40 -8.38
N VAL A 169 3.79 -30.52 -8.01
CA VAL A 169 4.69 -29.39 -7.82
C VAL A 169 5.97 -29.56 -8.63
N PHE A 170 6.32 -28.51 -9.35
CA PHE A 170 7.56 -28.38 -10.11
C PHE A 170 8.39 -27.25 -9.49
N TYR A 171 9.64 -27.52 -9.15
CA TYR A 171 10.62 -26.48 -8.78
C TYR A 171 11.44 -26.14 -10.00
N LYS A 172 11.17 -24.96 -10.55
CA LYS A 172 11.69 -24.51 -11.84
C LYS A 172 13.21 -24.34 -11.87
N LYS A 173 13.84 -24.15 -10.71
CA LYS A 173 15.31 -24.08 -10.61
C LYS A 173 15.98 -25.44 -10.85
N TYR A 174 15.25 -26.54 -10.69
CA TYR A 174 15.76 -27.87 -11.00
C TYR A 174 15.29 -28.35 -12.38
N SER A 175 13.97 -28.39 -12.61
CA SER A 175 13.41 -28.81 -13.90
C SER A 175 12.05 -28.17 -14.13
N ASN A 176 11.82 -27.71 -15.36
CA ASN A 176 10.52 -27.22 -15.82
C ASN A 176 9.63 -28.35 -16.37
N GLU A 177 10.21 -29.51 -16.66
CA GLU A 177 9.56 -30.61 -17.38
C GLU A 177 9.27 -31.81 -16.47
N THR A 178 10.09 -32.00 -15.45
CA THR A 178 9.94 -33.11 -14.50
C THR A 178 9.24 -32.61 -13.25
N SER A 179 8.03 -33.12 -12.96
CA SER A 179 7.40 -32.93 -11.67
C SER A 179 8.29 -33.57 -10.60
N LEU A 180 8.67 -32.81 -9.58
CA LEU A 180 9.61 -33.29 -8.56
C LEU A 180 8.91 -34.10 -7.50
N VAL A 181 7.66 -33.72 -7.27
CA VAL A 181 6.73 -34.48 -6.48
C VAL A 181 5.67 -34.97 -7.45
N LYS A 182 5.78 -36.25 -7.79
CA LYS A 182 4.82 -36.95 -8.65
C LYS A 182 3.94 -37.82 -7.76
N VAL A 183 2.64 -37.73 -8.00
CA VAL A 183 1.66 -38.73 -7.57
C VAL A 183 1.90 -39.99 -8.40
N SER A 184 2.40 -41.08 -7.83
CA SER A 184 2.35 -42.39 -8.48
C SER A 184 0.97 -43.02 -8.28
N ASP A 185 0.54 -43.76 -9.30
CA ASP A 185 -0.60 -44.69 -9.28
C ASP A 185 -1.97 -44.16 -8.81
N GLY A 186 -2.19 -42.84 -8.86
CA GLY A 186 -3.50 -42.24 -8.62
C GLY A 186 -3.77 -41.81 -7.18
N ASP A 187 -2.79 -41.88 -6.28
CA ASP A 187 -2.91 -41.41 -4.90
C ASP A 187 -2.26 -40.01 -4.72
N PRO A 188 -3.05 -38.94 -4.47
CA PRO A 188 -2.57 -37.56 -4.49
C PRO A 188 -1.45 -37.24 -3.48
N ILE A 189 -0.70 -36.15 -3.69
CA ILE A 189 0.08 -35.54 -2.61
C ILE A 189 -0.96 -35.05 -1.62
N TRP A 190 -1.14 -35.80 -0.53
CA TRP A 190 -2.21 -35.55 0.44
C TRP A 190 -1.89 -34.34 1.29
N TRP A 191 -2.06 -33.14 0.72
CA TRP A 191 -2.05 -31.94 1.54
C TRP A 191 -3.37 -31.72 2.28
N GLY A 192 -3.72 -32.72 3.09
CA GLY A 192 -4.99 -32.87 3.76
C GLY A 192 -4.91 -33.49 5.13
N SER A 193 -5.93 -33.18 5.92
CA SER A 193 -6.26 -33.89 7.15
C SER A 193 -6.59 -35.35 6.87
N VAL A 194 -5.77 -36.26 7.35
CA VAL A 194 -6.21 -37.63 7.61
C VAL A 194 -6.73 -37.70 9.03
N ILE A 195 -7.77 -38.49 9.25
CA ILE A 195 -8.32 -38.75 10.58
C ILE A 195 -8.28 -40.25 10.78
N THR A 196 -7.61 -40.68 11.84
CA THR A 196 -7.61 -42.10 12.21
C THR A 196 -8.52 -42.30 13.41
N GLU A 197 -9.57 -43.08 13.22
CA GLU A 197 -10.29 -43.72 14.32
C GLU A 197 -9.64 -45.08 14.53
N THR A 198 -9.35 -45.46 15.78
CA THR A 198 -8.78 -46.78 16.14
C THR A 198 -7.49 -47.20 15.41
N MET A 199 -6.64 -46.23 15.01
CA MET A 199 -5.43 -46.45 14.19
C MET A 199 -5.71 -46.97 12.77
N THR A 200 -6.96 -46.89 12.29
CA THR A 200 -7.31 -47.21 10.91
C THR A 200 -7.30 -45.94 10.06
N TRP A 201 -6.64 -46.00 8.90
CA TRP A 201 -6.56 -44.90 7.96
C TRP A 201 -7.90 -44.63 7.28
N HIS A 202 -8.40 -43.40 7.37
CA HIS A 202 -9.58 -42.96 6.64
C HIS A 202 -9.25 -41.80 5.71
N LEU A 203 -9.41 -42.03 4.41
CA LEU A 203 -9.34 -40.99 3.39
C LEU A 203 -10.66 -40.19 3.38
N PRO A 204 -10.62 -38.88 3.10
CA PRO A 204 -11.83 -38.10 2.98
C PRO A 204 -12.60 -38.45 1.69
N PHE A 205 -13.85 -38.89 1.85
CA PHE A 205 -14.62 -39.56 0.80
C PHE A 205 -15.42 -38.63 -0.13
N LYS A 206 -15.56 -37.33 0.17
CA LYS A 206 -16.39 -36.44 -0.64
C LYS A 206 -15.92 -34.98 -0.66
N VAL A 207 -15.43 -34.59 -1.82
CA VAL A 207 -14.91 -33.25 -2.09
C VAL A 207 -15.99 -32.43 -2.77
N LYS A 208 -16.31 -31.24 -2.24
CA LYS A 208 -17.01 -30.23 -3.03
C LYS A 208 -15.97 -29.55 -3.92
N ASN A 209 -16.31 -29.24 -5.17
CA ASN A 209 -15.47 -28.47 -6.10
C ASN A 209 -14.83 -27.26 -5.39
N TYR A 210 -13.68 -26.77 -5.90
CA TYR A 210 -13.03 -25.55 -5.41
C TYR A 210 -14.05 -24.49 -5.01
N THR A 211 -13.95 -24.00 -3.77
CA THR A 211 -14.97 -23.10 -3.23
C THR A 211 -14.59 -21.65 -3.45
N ARG A 212 -13.28 -21.37 -3.54
CA ARG A 212 -12.79 -20.01 -3.75
C ARG A 212 -11.43 -19.98 -4.44
N ILE A 213 -11.29 -19.10 -5.44
CA ILE A 213 -10.00 -18.77 -6.05
C ILE A 213 -9.81 -17.26 -6.00
N ILE A 214 -8.81 -16.82 -5.25
CA ILE A 214 -8.30 -15.44 -5.29
C ILE A 214 -7.09 -15.47 -6.21
N ALA A 215 -7.05 -14.58 -7.21
CA ALA A 215 -5.91 -14.44 -8.10
C ALA A 215 -5.60 -12.97 -8.28
N GLY A 216 -4.33 -12.61 -8.15
CA GLY A 216 -3.84 -11.27 -8.42
C GLY A 216 -2.31 -11.26 -8.53
N PRO A 217 -1.72 -10.06 -8.61
CA PRO A 217 -0.31 -9.92 -8.96
C PRO A 217 0.65 -10.27 -7.82
N ILE A 218 0.17 -10.34 -6.58
CA ILE A 218 1.01 -10.60 -5.40
C ILE A 218 0.88 -12.04 -4.93
N PHE A 219 -0.35 -12.56 -4.90
CA PHE A 219 -0.59 -13.94 -4.54
C PHE A 219 -1.80 -14.52 -5.28
N SER A 220 -1.83 -15.84 -5.32
CA SER A 220 -3.00 -16.62 -5.69
C SER A 220 -3.30 -17.61 -4.58
N GLU A 221 -4.57 -17.72 -4.23
CA GLU A 221 -5.05 -18.61 -3.17
C GLU A 221 -6.20 -19.47 -3.68
N ILE A 222 -6.06 -20.78 -3.52
CA ILE A 222 -7.06 -21.77 -3.89
C ILE A 222 -7.56 -22.37 -2.59
N THR A 223 -8.86 -22.30 -2.36
CA THR A 223 -9.50 -22.84 -1.15
C THR A 223 -10.50 -23.93 -1.52
N PHE A 224 -10.46 -24.99 -0.73
CA PHE A 224 -11.37 -26.12 -0.79
C PHE A 224 -12.07 -26.26 0.56
N ASP A 225 -13.40 -26.30 0.54
CA ASP A 225 -14.18 -26.77 1.68
C ASP A 225 -14.57 -28.22 1.43
N VAL A 226 -14.26 -29.05 2.40
CA VAL A 226 -14.47 -30.48 2.30
C VAL A 226 -15.21 -30.97 3.53
N ILE A 227 -16.07 -31.95 3.30
CA ILE A 227 -16.92 -32.52 4.32
C ILE A 227 -16.62 -34.02 4.35
N TRP A 228 -16.20 -34.49 5.51
CA TRP A 228 -16.06 -35.90 5.79
C TRP A 228 -17.19 -36.36 6.71
N GLY A 229 -17.81 -37.49 6.36
CA GLY A 229 -18.82 -38.13 7.19
C GLY A 229 -18.90 -39.61 6.90
N LYS A 230 -18.51 -40.43 7.87
CA LYS A 230 -18.87 -41.86 7.96
C LYS A 230 -18.95 -42.22 9.45
N GLY A 231 -20.07 -42.79 9.91
CA GLY A 231 -20.29 -43.08 11.33
C GLY A 231 -20.84 -41.90 12.16
N SER A 232 -20.36 -41.73 13.40
CA SER A 232 -20.94 -40.94 14.51
C SER A 232 -20.78 -39.41 14.48
N GLY A 233 -20.45 -38.79 13.34
CA GLY A 233 -20.39 -37.32 13.24
C GLY A 233 -19.86 -36.77 11.91
N ILE A 234 -19.82 -35.45 11.78
CA ILE A 234 -19.37 -34.71 10.58
C ILE A 234 -18.10 -33.94 10.90
N ILE A 235 -17.13 -34.01 9.98
CA ILE A 235 -15.91 -33.21 10.05
C ILE A 235 -15.87 -32.30 8.83
N ASN A 236 -15.90 -31.01 9.08
CA ASN A 236 -15.75 -29.99 8.06
C ASN A 236 -14.31 -29.49 8.10
N TYR A 237 -13.63 -29.49 6.96
CA TYR A 237 -12.33 -28.86 6.85
C TYR A 237 -12.27 -27.89 5.69
N THR A 238 -11.56 -26.79 5.91
CA THR A 238 -11.20 -25.81 4.89
C THR A 238 -9.69 -25.87 4.73
N VAL A 239 -9.22 -26.15 3.52
CA VAL A 239 -7.80 -26.06 3.18
C VAL A 239 -7.58 -24.97 2.14
N SER A 240 -6.63 -24.08 2.40
CA SER A 240 -6.24 -22.99 1.50
C SER A 240 -4.76 -23.10 1.15
N PHE A 241 -4.47 -23.05 -0.15
CA PHE A 241 -3.11 -23.05 -0.69
C PHE A 241 -2.81 -21.68 -1.26
N ARG A 242 -1.88 -20.96 -0.64
CA ARG A 242 -1.46 -19.63 -1.08
C ARG A 242 -0.05 -19.67 -1.65
N ILE A 243 0.08 -19.18 -2.88
CA ILE A 243 1.32 -19.06 -3.62
C ILE A 243 1.58 -17.58 -3.88
N TYR A 244 2.75 -17.09 -3.48
CA TYR A 244 3.16 -15.70 -3.67
C TYR A 244 4.03 -15.53 -4.91
N ALA A 245 3.99 -14.35 -5.53
CA ALA A 245 4.97 -13.96 -6.54
C ALA A 245 6.41 -14.03 -5.98
N TYR A 246 7.37 -14.41 -6.83
CA TYR A 246 8.81 -14.49 -6.55
C TYR A 246 9.27 -15.40 -5.39
N ASN A 247 8.38 -16.10 -4.70
CA ASN A 247 8.70 -16.95 -3.54
C ASN A 247 8.79 -18.44 -3.92
N ASP A 248 9.48 -19.23 -3.09
CA ASP A 248 9.75 -20.66 -3.27
C ASP A 248 9.03 -21.56 -2.25
N PHE A 249 8.05 -21.01 -1.56
CA PHE A 249 7.20 -21.75 -0.62
C PHE A 249 5.72 -21.66 -0.99
N ILE A 250 4.96 -22.62 -0.50
CA ILE A 250 3.50 -22.67 -0.55
C ILE A 250 3.01 -22.60 0.88
N LEU A 251 2.15 -21.62 1.17
CA LEU A 251 1.53 -21.47 2.48
C LEU A 251 0.22 -22.26 2.49
N ILE A 252 0.10 -23.20 3.41
CA ILE A 252 -1.06 -24.09 3.55
C ILE A 252 -1.75 -23.74 4.85
N ARG A 253 -3.03 -23.34 4.76
CA ARG A 253 -3.88 -23.11 5.92
C ARG A 253 -4.93 -24.19 6.00
N LEU A 254 -5.13 -24.71 7.19
CA LEU A 254 -6.05 -25.79 7.46
C LEU A 254 -6.91 -25.40 8.65
N LYS A 255 -8.23 -25.39 8.43
CA LYS A 255 -9.24 -25.20 9.47
C LYS A 255 -10.06 -26.47 9.55
N ILE A 256 -10.28 -26.98 10.74
CA ILE A 256 -10.98 -28.24 10.95
C ILE A 256 -11.97 -28.02 12.07
N TYR A 257 -13.23 -28.36 11.79
CA TYR A 257 -14.34 -28.31 12.73
C TYR A 257 -14.94 -29.69 12.81
N THR A 258 -15.10 -30.21 14.01
CA THR A 258 -15.78 -31.48 14.24
C THR A 258 -16.84 -31.33 15.33
N ASP A 259 -17.97 -31.98 15.11
CA ASP A 259 -19.02 -32.17 16.11
C ASP A 259 -18.77 -33.42 16.99
N ARG A 260 -17.70 -34.18 16.70
CA ARG A 260 -17.33 -35.37 17.46
C ARG A 260 -16.64 -34.97 18.76
N THR A 261 -17.01 -35.66 19.84
CA THR A 261 -16.44 -35.48 21.19
C THR A 261 -15.48 -36.60 21.59
N GLU A 262 -15.32 -37.62 20.73
CA GLU A 262 -14.45 -38.77 20.99
C GLU A 262 -12.96 -38.40 20.88
N GLU A 263 -12.10 -39.07 21.65
CA GLU A 263 -10.65 -38.79 21.78
C GLU A 263 -9.81 -39.21 20.57
N PHE A 264 -10.23 -38.94 19.34
CA PHE A 264 -9.48 -39.46 18.18
C PHE A 264 -9.41 -38.43 17.07
N LEU A 265 -8.51 -37.49 17.25
CA LEU A 265 -8.11 -36.61 16.16
C LEU A 265 -6.60 -36.65 15.98
N HIS A 266 -6.12 -37.81 15.48
CA HIS A 266 -4.87 -37.86 14.72
C HIS A 266 -5.10 -37.11 13.43
N LEU A 267 -5.03 -35.79 13.51
CA LEU A 267 -4.93 -34.98 12.32
C LEU A 267 -3.49 -35.06 11.87
N LEU A 268 -3.27 -35.90 10.88
CA LEU A 268 -2.11 -35.77 10.05
C LEU A 268 -2.30 -34.44 9.33
N ALA A 269 -1.59 -33.43 9.82
CA ALA A 269 -1.34 -32.25 9.03
C ALA A 269 -0.74 -32.74 7.71
N PRO A 270 -1.17 -32.14 6.58
CA PRO A 270 -1.00 -32.63 5.22
C PRO A 270 0.10 -33.69 5.10
N SER A 271 -0.27 -34.98 5.11
CA SER A 271 0.72 -36.03 4.92
C SER A 271 1.35 -35.80 3.56
N ASN A 272 2.61 -35.40 3.58
CA ASN A 272 3.40 -35.36 2.37
C ASN A 272 3.45 -36.78 1.83
N TYR A 273 2.57 -37.12 0.90
CA TYR A 273 2.87 -38.17 -0.07
C TYR A 273 3.73 -37.52 -1.15
N VAL A 274 4.96 -37.17 -0.76
CA VAL A 274 6.02 -37.12 -1.77
C VAL A 274 6.38 -38.57 -1.97
N GLU A 275 6.17 -39.13 -3.18
CA GLU A 275 6.45 -40.55 -3.40
C GLU A 275 7.81 -40.92 -2.77
N PRO A 276 7.77 -41.65 -1.65
CA PRO A 276 8.88 -41.89 -0.74
C PRO A 276 10.12 -42.53 -1.30
N ARG A 277 10.00 -43.11 -2.50
CA ARG A 277 11.14 -43.68 -3.19
C ARG A 277 12.25 -42.66 -3.40
N ILE A 278 11.94 -41.35 -3.29
CA ILE A 278 12.89 -40.26 -3.49
C ILE A 278 13.39 -39.62 -2.18
N PHE A 279 12.77 -39.76 -1.00
CA PHE A 279 13.31 -39.13 0.23
C PHE A 279 13.63 -40.16 1.30
N LYS A 280 14.92 -40.41 1.52
CA LYS A 280 15.43 -41.44 2.45
C LYS A 280 15.65 -40.90 3.85
N TYR A 281 15.65 -39.57 4.03
CA TYR A 281 16.14 -38.93 5.24
C TYR A 281 15.29 -37.74 5.70
N ALA A 282 15.30 -37.49 7.00
CA ALA A 282 14.68 -36.35 7.61
C ALA A 282 15.60 -35.63 8.61
N PHE A 283 15.56 -34.30 8.61
CA PHE A 283 16.26 -33.42 9.55
C PHE A 283 15.25 -32.59 10.32
N TYR A 284 15.39 -32.49 11.64
CA TYR A 284 14.51 -31.65 12.46
C TYR A 284 15.15 -31.28 13.80
N PRO A 285 14.71 -30.19 14.46
CA PRO A 285 15.10 -29.90 15.84
C PRO A 285 14.28 -30.75 16.80
N THR A 286 14.93 -31.29 17.83
CA THR A 286 14.23 -31.86 18.99
C THR A 286 13.70 -30.77 19.91
N LYS A 287 12.84 -31.15 20.85
CA LYS A 287 12.37 -30.30 21.96
C LYS A 287 13.51 -29.71 22.80
N GLU A 288 14.69 -30.34 22.79
CA GLU A 288 15.90 -29.85 23.47
C GLU A 288 16.76 -28.94 22.59
N GLY A 289 16.34 -28.67 21.35
CA GLY A 289 17.05 -27.82 20.39
C GLY A 289 18.19 -28.52 19.64
N LYS A 290 18.36 -29.85 19.82
CA LYS A 290 19.35 -30.62 19.06
C LYS A 290 18.83 -30.90 17.66
N ILE A 291 19.65 -30.67 16.63
CA ILE A 291 19.30 -31.12 15.28
C ILE A 291 19.55 -32.62 15.19
N ILE A 292 18.50 -33.36 14.85
CA ILE A 292 18.51 -34.80 14.64
C ILE A 292 18.34 -35.10 13.16
N TYR A 293 18.95 -36.21 12.77
CA TYR A 293 18.91 -36.77 11.45
C TYR A 293 18.48 -38.24 11.57
N VAL A 294 17.48 -38.64 10.80
CA VAL A 294 16.93 -40.01 10.83
C VAL A 294 16.62 -40.51 9.41
N GLY A 295 16.66 -41.82 9.24
CA GLY A 295 16.07 -42.47 8.06
C GLY A 295 14.55 -42.27 8.05
N THR A 296 13.94 -42.20 6.87
CA THR A 296 12.48 -42.12 6.70
C THR A 296 11.84 -43.50 6.51
N SER A 297 12.57 -44.60 6.69
CA SER A 297 12.01 -45.95 6.58
C SER A 297 11.78 -46.58 7.96
N GLY A 298 10.52 -46.82 8.34
CA GLY A 298 10.16 -47.67 9.47
C GLY A 298 10.46 -47.10 10.87
N VAL A 299 10.53 -45.76 11.00
CA VAL A 299 10.90 -45.11 12.26
C VAL A 299 9.71 -44.87 13.20
N GLY A 300 8.47 -44.94 12.68
CA GLY A 300 7.26 -44.73 13.48
C GLY A 300 7.08 -43.27 13.91
N ASP A 301 6.49 -43.06 15.08
CA ASP A 301 6.21 -41.72 15.60
C ASP A 301 7.46 -41.07 16.25
N LEU A 302 7.95 -40.00 15.65
CA LEU A 302 9.02 -39.13 16.16
C LEU A 302 8.42 -38.10 17.13
N THR A 303 8.33 -38.50 18.40
CA THR A 303 7.69 -37.70 19.46
C THR A 303 8.59 -36.62 20.08
N ASP A 304 9.88 -36.63 19.76
CA ASP A 304 10.88 -35.69 20.26
C ASP A 304 11.01 -34.42 19.40
N TRP A 305 10.34 -34.36 18.25
CA TRP A 305 10.28 -33.18 17.38
C TRP A 305 9.81 -31.92 18.14
N SER A 306 10.48 -30.79 17.88
CA SER A 306 10.20 -29.48 18.49
C SER A 306 8.87 -28.86 18.06
N GLY A 307 8.28 -29.33 16.95
CA GLY A 307 7.10 -28.72 16.35
C GLY A 307 7.42 -27.54 15.41
N GLU A 308 8.70 -27.24 15.17
CA GLU A 308 9.11 -26.05 14.42
C GLU A 308 9.23 -26.28 12.93
N TRP A 309 10.12 -27.17 12.54
CA TRP A 309 10.35 -27.52 11.15
C TRP A 309 10.91 -28.92 11.00
N ILE A 310 10.76 -29.48 9.80
CA ILE A 310 11.43 -30.69 9.35
C ILE A 310 11.83 -30.49 7.90
N ASP A 311 12.93 -31.10 7.49
CA ASP A 311 13.35 -31.18 6.10
C ASP A 311 13.45 -32.63 5.67
N LEU A 312 12.97 -32.94 4.46
CA LEU A 312 13.00 -34.27 3.87
C LEU A 312 13.98 -34.27 2.69
N GLU A 313 14.90 -35.22 2.69
CA GLU A 313 16.03 -35.29 1.77
C GLU A 313 16.23 -36.70 1.17
N ASN A 314 16.72 -36.78 -0.07
CA ASN A 314 16.99 -38.06 -0.76
C ASN A 314 18.27 -38.72 -0.27
N GLU A 315 19.37 -37.97 -0.26
CA GLU A 315 20.70 -38.44 0.09
C GLU A 315 21.44 -37.39 0.94
N ILE A 316 22.20 -37.83 1.96
CA ILE A 316 22.99 -36.91 2.78
C ILE A 316 24.20 -36.44 1.98
N GLY A 317 24.40 -35.12 1.88
CA GLY A 317 25.72 -34.55 1.61
C GLY A 317 26.32 -34.89 0.25
N THR A 318 25.52 -35.37 -0.70
CA THR A 318 25.93 -35.55 -2.09
C THR A 318 25.59 -34.28 -2.87
N GLU A 319 26.55 -33.75 -3.63
CA GLU A 319 26.31 -32.65 -4.58
C GLU A 319 25.32 -33.04 -5.69
N ASP A 320 25.09 -34.35 -5.84
CA ASP A 320 24.17 -34.98 -6.78
C ASP A 320 22.72 -35.06 -6.27
N ASN A 321 22.43 -34.67 -5.02
CA ASN A 321 21.07 -34.65 -4.52
C ASN A 321 20.33 -33.39 -4.99
N PRO A 322 19.35 -33.49 -5.89
CA PRO A 322 18.85 -32.31 -6.55
C PRO A 322 17.96 -31.44 -5.66
N ILE A 323 17.15 -32.03 -4.76
CA ILE A 323 15.97 -31.38 -4.15
C ILE A 323 15.71 -31.88 -2.72
N GLY A 324 15.31 -30.97 -1.83
CA GLY A 324 14.68 -31.27 -0.54
C GLY A 324 13.32 -30.57 -0.38
N VAL A 325 12.53 -31.04 0.59
CA VAL A 325 11.23 -30.48 0.94
C VAL A 325 11.17 -30.21 2.44
N GLY A 326 11.14 -28.92 2.76
CA GLY A 326 10.96 -28.43 4.11
C GLY A 326 9.49 -28.21 4.45
N ILE A 327 9.09 -28.61 5.66
CA ILE A 327 7.85 -28.16 6.30
C ILE A 327 8.21 -27.30 7.49
N VAL A 328 7.63 -26.12 7.55
CA VAL A 328 7.77 -25.18 8.67
C VAL A 328 6.39 -24.92 9.25
N SER A 329 6.25 -25.07 10.58
CA SER A 329 5.08 -24.56 11.27
C SER A 329 5.16 -23.04 11.36
N VAL A 330 4.16 -22.37 10.80
CA VAL A 330 4.02 -20.90 10.86
C VAL A 330 3.16 -20.54 12.06
N TYR A 331 2.02 -21.22 12.21
CA TYR A 331 1.13 -21.05 13.35
C TYR A 331 0.29 -22.31 13.57
N SER A 332 -0.03 -22.60 14.83
CA SER A 332 -1.01 -23.62 15.19
C SER A 332 -1.70 -23.22 16.49
N ASN A 333 -3.02 -23.38 16.56
CA ASN A 333 -3.76 -23.19 17.82
C ASN A 333 -3.65 -24.41 18.77
N VAL A 334 -3.02 -25.49 18.31
CA VAL A 334 -2.79 -26.72 19.06
C VAL A 334 -1.32 -27.16 18.93
N ASN A 335 -0.78 -27.77 19.97
CA ASN A 335 0.61 -28.24 19.96
C ASN A 335 0.74 -29.55 19.19
N TYR A 336 1.72 -29.65 18.29
CA TYR A 336 2.06 -30.91 17.65
C TYR A 336 2.53 -31.91 18.70
N SER A 337 2.07 -33.15 18.57
CA SER A 337 2.48 -34.27 19.43
C SER A 337 3.75 -34.95 18.94
N GLY A 338 4.04 -34.79 17.66
CA GLY A 338 5.23 -35.32 17.02
C GLY A 338 5.05 -35.33 15.51
N TRP A 339 5.90 -36.12 14.88
CA TRP A 339 5.84 -36.42 13.46
C TRP A 339 5.62 -37.91 13.25
N ARG A 340 4.73 -38.30 12.34
CA ARG A 340 4.48 -39.69 12.01
C ARG A 340 5.17 -40.06 10.71
N ASN A 341 5.69 -41.28 10.70
CA ASN A 341 6.22 -41.98 9.55
C ASN A 341 5.65 -43.41 9.55
N GLY A 342 4.47 -43.57 8.92
CA GLY A 342 3.72 -44.83 8.91
C GLY A 342 4.19 -45.80 7.83
N ASP A 343 4.29 -45.33 6.59
CA ASP A 343 4.90 -46.05 5.46
C ASP A 343 6.21 -45.39 5.04
N PRO A 344 7.16 -46.09 4.37
CA PRO A 344 8.39 -45.47 3.87
C PRO A 344 8.06 -44.14 3.22
N GLY A 345 8.73 -43.04 3.63
CA GLY A 345 8.61 -41.63 3.18
C GLY A 345 7.26 -40.94 3.36
N GLU A 346 6.37 -41.53 4.16
CA GLU A 346 5.32 -40.75 4.78
C GLU A 346 5.95 -39.85 5.83
N ALA A 347 5.58 -38.58 5.80
CA ALA A 347 6.07 -37.63 6.74
C ALA A 347 4.97 -36.60 7.04
N ALA A 348 4.38 -36.68 8.24
CA ALA A 348 3.28 -35.81 8.64
C ALA A 348 3.41 -35.30 10.10
N PRO A 349 3.30 -33.98 10.35
CA PRO A 349 3.03 -33.49 11.70
C PRO A 349 1.70 -34.06 12.19
N TYR A 350 1.62 -34.48 13.45
CA TYR A 350 0.35 -34.94 14.01
C TYR A 350 0.03 -34.33 15.36
N PHE A 351 -1.26 -34.25 15.64
CA PHE A 351 -1.82 -33.90 16.93
C PHE A 351 -2.35 -35.17 17.61
N LYS A 352 -2.23 -35.24 18.93
CA LYS A 352 -2.83 -36.27 19.78
C LYS A 352 -3.74 -35.57 20.79
N GLY A 353 -5.00 -35.99 20.86
CA GLY A 353 -6.00 -35.44 21.76
C GLY A 353 -7.36 -35.22 21.08
N SER A 354 -8.30 -34.67 21.85
CA SER A 354 -9.67 -34.35 21.43
C SER A 354 -9.80 -32.86 21.18
N TYR A 355 -10.15 -32.46 19.95
CA TYR A 355 -10.30 -31.06 19.58
C TYR A 355 -11.55 -30.87 18.74
N GLN A 356 -12.38 -29.88 19.10
CA GLN A 356 -13.53 -29.47 18.29
C GLN A 356 -13.13 -28.53 17.15
N PHE A 357 -12.02 -27.81 17.32
CA PHE A 357 -11.51 -26.86 16.35
C PHE A 357 -9.99 -26.86 16.29
N ILE A 358 -9.44 -27.05 15.09
CA ILE A 358 -8.02 -26.89 14.80
C ILE A 358 -7.83 -25.89 13.69
N TYR A 359 -6.87 -24.99 13.90
CA TYR A 359 -6.33 -24.08 12.91
C TYR A 359 -4.82 -24.28 12.88
N THR A 360 -4.28 -24.64 11.72
CA THR A 360 -2.84 -24.69 11.50
C THR A 360 -2.49 -24.03 10.18
N GLU A 361 -1.34 -23.38 10.18
CA GLU A 361 -0.70 -22.76 9.03
C GLU A 361 0.73 -23.27 8.95
N ILE A 362 1.08 -23.86 7.81
CA ILE A 362 2.42 -24.36 7.54
C ILE A 362 2.94 -23.78 6.23
N ALA A 363 4.24 -23.63 6.12
CA ALA A 363 4.91 -23.33 4.86
C ALA A 363 5.63 -24.59 4.36
N VAL A 364 5.32 -24.99 3.13
CA VAL A 364 6.05 -26.03 2.40
C VAL A 364 7.08 -25.36 1.51
N ILE A 365 8.35 -25.64 1.75
CA ILE A 365 9.49 -25.03 1.06
C ILE A 365 10.13 -26.08 0.18
N ILE A 366 10.34 -25.77 -1.09
CA ILE A 366 11.07 -26.65 -2.00
C ILE A 366 12.39 -25.99 -2.32
N HIS A 367 13.49 -26.71 -2.09
CA HIS A 367 14.83 -26.17 -2.29
C HIS A 367 15.72 -27.18 -2.99
N SER A 368 16.79 -26.68 -3.60
CA SER A 368 17.80 -27.54 -4.21
C SER A 368 18.82 -28.03 -3.18
N ARG A 369 19.58 -29.06 -3.57
CA ARG A 369 20.78 -29.54 -2.87
C ARG A 369 20.55 -30.14 -1.48
N SER A 370 19.31 -30.46 -1.11
CA SER A 370 18.98 -31.03 0.21
C SER A 370 19.75 -30.36 1.34
N ASN A 371 19.38 -29.10 1.56
CA ASN A 371 20.03 -28.23 2.52
C ASN A 371 18.99 -27.76 3.54
N TRP A 372 18.78 -28.56 4.57
CA TRP A 372 17.92 -28.24 5.70
C TRP A 372 18.18 -26.87 6.33
N LYS A 373 19.37 -26.27 6.16
CA LYS A 373 19.63 -24.88 6.63
C LYS A 373 18.76 -23.85 5.93
N ILE A 374 18.34 -24.12 4.69
CA ILE A 374 17.37 -23.28 3.97
C ILE A 374 16.03 -23.33 4.73
N VAL A 375 15.58 -24.53 5.11
CA VAL A 375 14.35 -24.73 5.87
C VAL A 375 14.44 -24.09 7.25
N GLN A 376 15.56 -24.27 7.96
CA GLN A 376 15.81 -23.61 9.24
C GLN A 376 15.76 -22.08 9.11
N SER A 377 16.43 -21.50 8.11
CA SER A 377 16.44 -20.06 7.86
C SER A 377 15.03 -19.52 7.55
N ARG A 378 14.23 -20.27 6.79
CA ARG A 378 12.81 -19.95 6.56
C ARG A 378 12.00 -20.06 7.84
N CYS A 379 12.23 -21.07 8.67
CA CYS A 379 11.60 -21.16 9.99
C CYS A 379 11.91 -19.94 10.85
N THR A 380 13.16 -19.49 10.91
CA THR A 380 13.54 -18.26 11.60
C THR A 380 12.79 -17.04 11.03
N THR A 381 12.64 -16.96 9.70
CA THR A 381 11.89 -15.89 9.03
C THR A 381 10.43 -15.87 9.46
N PHE A 382 9.73 -17.02 9.38
CA PHE A 382 8.31 -17.14 9.72
C PHE A 382 8.02 -16.95 11.21
N ARG A 383 8.94 -17.36 12.09
CA ARG A 383 8.79 -17.16 13.54
C ARG A 383 9.09 -15.75 14.01
N ASN A 384 9.77 -14.97 13.17
CA ASN A 384 10.06 -13.57 13.41
C ASN A 384 9.52 -12.77 12.23
N PRO A 385 8.19 -12.74 12.01
CA PRO A 385 7.63 -11.96 10.91
C PRO A 385 8.00 -10.48 11.08
N LEU A 386 8.07 -9.74 9.98
CA LEU A 386 8.22 -8.28 10.06
C LEU A 386 7.14 -7.69 10.96
N HIS A 387 7.54 -7.03 12.05
CA HIS A 387 6.59 -6.43 12.96
C HIS A 387 6.04 -5.13 12.33
N GLU A 388 4.76 -5.14 12.00
CA GLU A 388 4.06 -4.02 11.41
C GLU A 388 3.39 -3.13 12.46
N VAL A 389 3.56 -1.82 12.34
CA VAL A 389 2.73 -0.84 13.04
C VAL A 389 1.98 -0.04 11.98
N VAL A 390 0.64 -0.15 12.02
CA VAL A 390 -0.25 0.56 11.10
C VAL A 390 -0.88 1.74 11.82
N ARG A 391 -0.76 2.94 11.24
CA ARG A 391 -1.34 4.16 11.81
C ARG A 391 -2.09 4.92 10.72
N GLU A 392 -3.36 5.24 10.94
CA GLU A 392 -4.07 6.21 10.09
C GLU A 392 -3.39 7.55 10.30
N ILE A 393 -2.89 8.15 9.22
CA ILE A 393 -2.31 9.50 9.32
C ILE A 393 -3.46 10.50 9.17
N PRO A 394 -3.60 11.47 10.09
CA PRO A 394 -4.62 12.50 9.99
C PRO A 394 -4.63 13.16 8.61
N LYS A 395 -5.83 13.44 8.09
CA LYS A 395 -6.02 14.10 6.79
C LYS A 395 -5.27 15.43 6.78
N PHE A 396 -4.51 15.70 5.72
CA PHE A 396 -3.85 16.97 5.51
C PHE A 396 -4.47 17.71 4.31
N TYR A 397 -4.51 19.04 4.35
CA TYR A 397 -5.12 19.91 3.34
C TYR A 397 -4.24 21.10 3.02
N ASP A 398 -4.34 21.60 1.81
CA ASP A 398 -3.68 22.83 1.39
C ASP A 398 -4.60 24.04 1.65
N LEU A 399 -4.07 25.05 2.36
CA LEU A 399 -4.75 26.32 2.60
C LEU A 399 -4.03 27.45 1.87
N THR A 400 -4.68 28.01 0.85
CA THR A 400 -4.21 29.20 0.13
C THR A 400 -4.98 30.43 0.60
N LEU A 401 -4.26 31.43 1.11
CA LEU A 401 -4.83 32.70 1.56
C LEU A 401 -4.38 33.83 0.64
N SER A 402 -5.34 34.63 0.15
CA SER A 402 -5.09 35.86 -0.60
C SER A 402 -5.43 37.06 0.30
N ILE A 403 -4.42 37.81 0.73
CA ILE A 403 -4.56 38.93 1.64
C ILE A 403 -4.55 40.23 0.83
N VAL A 404 -5.64 40.98 0.90
CA VAL A 404 -5.80 42.24 0.16
C VAL A 404 -6.24 43.39 1.06
N GLU A 405 -5.87 44.60 0.69
CA GLU A 405 -6.28 45.82 1.37
C GLU A 405 -7.78 46.08 1.17
N LYS A 406 -8.49 46.36 2.27
CA LYS A 406 -9.92 46.67 2.26
C LYS A 406 -10.17 47.95 1.46
N GLY A 407 -11.05 47.87 0.46
CA GLY A 407 -11.39 48.97 -0.44
C GLY A 407 -10.63 48.91 -1.76
N THR A 408 -9.30 49.10 -1.74
CA THR A 408 -8.47 49.10 -2.97
C THR A 408 -8.33 47.71 -3.60
N LYS A 409 -8.52 46.65 -2.81
CA LYS A 409 -8.22 45.25 -3.16
C LYS A 409 -6.75 45.04 -3.58
N ALA A 410 -5.87 45.99 -3.28
CA ALA A 410 -4.44 45.86 -3.55
C ALA A 410 -3.85 44.71 -2.73
N PRO A 411 -2.97 43.87 -3.31
CA PRO A 411 -2.34 42.79 -2.58
C PRO A 411 -1.48 43.33 -1.43
N VAL A 412 -1.53 42.66 -0.28
CA VAL A 412 -0.67 43.01 0.86
C VAL A 412 0.59 42.15 0.79
N TYR A 413 1.69 42.75 0.37
CA TYR A 413 2.99 42.09 0.29
C TYR A 413 3.64 41.92 1.66
N ASN A 414 4.32 40.78 1.87
CA ASN A 414 5.14 40.49 3.06
C ASN A 414 4.38 40.54 4.39
N ALA A 415 3.07 40.27 4.38
CA ALA A 415 2.31 40.06 5.60
C ALA A 415 2.67 38.69 6.20
N SER A 416 3.02 38.65 7.48
CA SER A 416 3.17 37.40 8.25
C SER A 416 1.77 36.84 8.53
N VAL A 417 1.55 35.57 8.18
CA VAL A 417 0.33 34.84 8.43
C VAL A 417 0.66 33.67 9.32
N ILE A 418 0.07 33.65 10.51
CA ILE A 418 0.29 32.63 11.53
C ILE A 418 -1.00 31.84 11.70
N LEU A 419 -0.93 30.53 11.50
CA LEU A 419 -2.01 29.59 11.76
C LEU A 419 -1.74 28.88 13.09
N ASN A 420 -2.73 28.83 13.97
CA ASN A 420 -2.70 28.03 15.18
C ASN A 420 -3.84 27.02 15.13
N ASN A 421 -3.53 25.72 15.07
CA ASN A 421 -4.54 24.68 15.10
C ASN A 421 -5.17 24.61 16.51
N VAL A 422 -6.47 24.83 16.60
CA VAL A 422 -7.21 24.88 17.87
C VAL A 422 -7.22 23.52 18.59
N ASN A 423 -7.08 22.42 17.85
CA ASN A 423 -7.15 21.06 18.41
C ASN A 423 -5.79 20.53 18.85
N THR A 424 -4.70 20.92 18.18
CA THR A 424 -3.36 20.35 18.39
C THR A 424 -2.35 21.35 18.94
N ASP A 425 -2.69 22.64 19.01
CA ASP A 425 -1.78 23.76 19.32
C ASP A 425 -0.57 23.89 18.37
N GLU A 426 -0.57 23.18 17.24
CA GLU A 426 0.46 23.30 16.23
C GLU A 426 0.40 24.67 15.53
N LYS A 427 1.57 25.25 15.29
CA LYS A 427 1.74 26.55 14.63
C LYS A 427 2.41 26.44 13.28
N PHE A 428 1.85 27.16 12.31
CA PHE A 428 2.40 27.29 10.97
C PHE A 428 2.53 28.78 10.64
N GLU A 429 3.63 29.19 10.03
CA GLU A 429 3.86 30.58 9.66
C GLU A 429 4.32 30.68 8.20
N GLY A 430 3.84 31.70 7.51
CA GLY A 430 4.22 32.00 6.13
C GLY A 430 4.06 33.49 5.83
N PHE A 431 4.69 33.94 4.75
CA PHE A 431 4.64 35.33 4.31
C PHE A 431 3.95 35.42 2.96
N THR A 432 3.17 36.48 2.76
CA THR A 432 2.54 36.73 1.47
C THR A 432 3.56 37.20 0.43
N ASN A 433 3.44 36.67 -0.79
CA ASN A 433 4.21 37.12 -1.95
C ASN A 433 3.68 38.46 -2.51
N LYS A 434 4.25 38.94 -3.63
CA LYS A 434 3.91 40.25 -4.23
C LYS A 434 2.44 40.33 -4.67
N GLU A 435 1.83 39.19 -4.95
CA GLU A 435 0.43 39.00 -5.29
C GLU A 435 -0.47 38.91 -4.04
N GLY A 436 0.11 39.02 -2.84
CA GLY A 436 -0.62 38.95 -1.57
C GLY A 436 -1.01 37.52 -1.17
N ILE A 437 -0.39 36.50 -1.77
CA ILE A 437 -0.75 35.09 -1.61
C ILE A 437 0.24 34.38 -0.69
N VAL A 438 -0.28 33.56 0.22
CA VAL A 438 0.49 32.56 0.99
C VAL A 438 -0.19 31.19 0.86
N VAL A 439 0.61 30.13 0.73
CA VAL A 439 0.12 28.75 0.60
C VAL A 439 0.73 27.92 1.73
N PHE A 440 -0.14 27.33 2.56
CA PHE A 440 0.24 26.34 3.56
C PHE A 440 -0.13 24.97 3.03
N LYS A 441 0.87 24.10 2.87
CA LYS A 441 0.64 22.75 2.36
C LYS A 441 0.60 21.73 3.47
N GLY A 442 -0.25 20.74 3.32
CA GLY A 442 -0.27 19.59 4.22
C GLY A 442 -0.66 19.94 5.67
N LEU A 443 -1.65 20.80 5.87
CA LEU A 443 -2.18 21.14 7.20
C LEU A 443 -3.18 20.10 7.70
N PRO A 444 -3.11 19.61 8.96
CA PRO A 444 -4.11 18.69 9.49
C PRO A 444 -5.54 19.22 9.37
N LYS A 445 -6.52 18.34 9.21
CA LYS A 445 -7.95 18.71 9.37
C LYS A 445 -8.15 19.37 10.72
N GLY A 446 -8.74 20.56 10.74
CA GLY A 446 -8.95 21.25 12.00
C GLY A 446 -9.46 22.67 11.85
N VAL A 447 -9.74 23.26 13.00
CA VAL A 447 -10.09 24.68 13.10
C VAL A 447 -8.80 25.45 13.38
N TYR A 448 -8.52 26.47 12.59
CA TYR A 448 -7.32 27.29 12.67
C TYR A 448 -7.67 28.71 13.07
N ASN A 449 -7.01 29.21 14.11
CA ASN A 449 -6.95 30.64 14.37
C ASN A 449 -5.86 31.24 13.49
N VAL A 450 -6.25 32.15 12.60
CA VAL A 450 -5.38 32.80 11.61
C VAL A 450 -5.12 34.22 12.06
N THR A 451 -3.87 34.54 12.35
CA THR A 451 -3.41 35.89 12.69
C THR A 451 -2.61 36.47 11.53
N ILE A 452 -3.02 37.63 11.02
CA ILE A 452 -2.33 38.33 9.94
C ILE A 452 -1.66 39.56 10.51
N LYS A 453 -0.35 39.70 10.28
CA LYS A 453 0.49 40.80 10.75
C LYS A 453 1.22 41.47 9.59
N LEU A 454 1.43 42.78 9.70
CA LEU A 454 2.34 43.54 8.85
C LEU A 454 3.15 44.47 9.75
N ASP A 455 4.47 44.48 9.60
CA ASP A 455 5.40 45.26 10.43
C ASP A 455 5.13 45.07 11.94
N ASN A 456 4.97 43.81 12.36
CA ASN A 456 4.63 43.39 13.73
C ASN A 456 3.28 43.89 14.28
N LYS A 457 2.45 44.58 13.49
CA LYS A 457 1.10 44.98 13.87
C LYS A 457 0.07 43.98 13.39
N VAL A 458 -0.81 43.53 14.28
CA VAL A 458 -1.94 42.66 13.93
C VAL A 458 -2.93 43.45 13.07
N LEU A 459 -3.14 42.98 11.84
CA LEU A 459 -4.10 43.55 10.91
C LEU A 459 -5.48 42.91 11.06
N LYS A 460 -5.52 41.60 11.32
CA LYS A 460 -6.76 40.82 11.43
C LYS A 460 -6.52 39.47 12.09
N GLU A 461 -7.53 39.01 12.82
CA GLU A 461 -7.65 37.64 13.31
C GLU A 461 -8.96 37.05 12.81
N ILE A 462 -8.92 35.81 12.32
CA ILE A 462 -10.10 35.05 11.90
C ILE A 462 -9.95 33.59 12.27
N THR A 463 -11.06 32.85 12.22
CA THR A 463 -11.06 31.40 12.36
C THR A 463 -11.42 30.76 11.02
N ILE A 464 -10.69 29.71 10.64
CA ILE A 464 -10.94 28.90 9.44
C ILE A 464 -11.13 27.44 9.84
N ASP A 465 -12.25 26.85 9.46
CA ASP A 465 -12.50 25.41 9.59
C ASP A 465 -12.05 24.70 8.31
N LEU A 466 -10.87 24.07 8.38
CA LEU A 466 -10.21 23.42 7.25
C LEU A 466 -10.66 21.96 7.15
N LYS A 467 -11.64 21.71 6.29
CA LYS A 467 -12.23 20.37 6.02
C LYS A 467 -11.83 19.77 4.67
N SER A 468 -11.22 20.57 3.81
CA SER A 468 -10.73 20.24 2.46
C SER A 468 -9.66 21.26 2.09
N ASP A 469 -8.98 21.05 0.96
CA ASP A 469 -8.20 22.13 0.34
C ASP A 469 -9.08 23.37 0.19
N MET A 470 -8.52 24.53 0.52
CA MET A 470 -9.27 25.78 0.62
C MET A 470 -8.47 26.94 0.04
N VAL A 471 -9.14 27.73 -0.80
CA VAL A 471 -8.66 29.04 -1.24
C VAL A 471 -9.56 30.10 -0.63
N LYS A 472 -8.99 31.07 0.09
CA LYS A 472 -9.77 32.11 0.76
C LYS A 472 -9.14 33.49 0.62
N GLN A 473 -9.93 34.45 0.15
CA GLN A 473 -9.53 35.86 0.15
C GLN A 473 -9.90 36.53 1.47
N ILE A 474 -8.99 37.32 2.03
CA ILE A 474 -9.15 38.01 3.30
C ILE A 474 -8.81 39.48 3.13
N GLU A 475 -9.78 40.34 3.43
CA GLU A 475 -9.59 41.79 3.41
C GLU A 475 -9.12 42.31 4.76
N VAL A 476 -8.07 43.13 4.75
CA VAL A 476 -7.45 43.74 5.94
C VAL A 476 -7.37 45.26 5.82
N LYS A 477 -7.41 45.97 6.95
CA LYS A 477 -7.25 47.43 6.98
C LYS A 477 -5.81 47.76 7.38
N ILE A 478 -5.07 48.46 6.54
CA ILE A 478 -3.67 48.84 6.82
C ILE A 478 -3.65 50.18 7.59
N PRO A 479 -3.12 50.23 8.82
CA PRO A 479 -3.03 51.47 9.59
C PRO A 479 -2.06 52.47 8.94
N GLY A 480 -2.47 53.74 8.80
CA GLY A 480 -1.59 54.82 8.35
C GLY A 480 -1.62 55.12 6.85
N LYS A 481 -2.30 54.32 6.04
CA LYS A 481 -2.58 54.67 4.64
C LYS A 481 -3.90 55.46 4.61
N GLN A 482 -3.83 56.79 4.70
CA GLN A 482 -4.99 57.63 4.42
C GLN A 482 -5.45 57.32 3.00
N ILE A 483 -6.68 56.82 2.87
CA ILE A 483 -7.35 56.70 1.58
C ILE A 483 -7.62 58.13 1.13
N ILE A 484 -6.70 58.73 0.38
CA ILE A 484 -6.99 59.95 -0.35
C ILE A 484 -8.01 59.51 -1.42
N PRO A 485 -9.25 60.02 -1.40
CA PRO A 485 -10.24 59.65 -2.40
C PRO A 485 -9.66 59.96 -3.77
N VAL A 486 -9.64 58.98 -4.68
CA VAL A 486 -9.12 59.15 -6.05
C VAL A 486 -9.76 60.35 -6.77
N ASN A 487 -11.01 60.66 -6.40
CA ASN A 487 -11.73 61.83 -6.88
C ASN A 487 -10.99 63.15 -6.57
N THR A 488 -10.35 63.28 -5.40
CA THR A 488 -9.63 64.50 -5.02
C THR A 488 -8.40 64.72 -5.88
N ILE A 489 -7.66 63.67 -6.23
CA ILE A 489 -6.48 63.74 -7.11
C ILE A 489 -6.90 64.07 -8.55
N MET A 490 -7.99 63.49 -9.04
CA MET A 490 -8.56 63.80 -10.36
C MET A 490 -8.99 65.26 -10.46
N TYR A 491 -9.66 65.82 -9.44
CA TYR A 491 -10.03 67.24 -9.43
C TYR A 491 -8.79 68.15 -9.41
N SER A 492 -7.75 67.81 -8.65
CA SER A 492 -6.49 68.58 -8.65
C SER A 492 -5.79 68.58 -10.01
N ILE A 493 -5.74 67.43 -10.69
CA ILE A 493 -5.13 67.32 -12.02
C ILE A 493 -5.94 68.11 -13.06
N VAL A 494 -7.28 68.01 -13.03
CA VAL A 494 -8.15 68.77 -13.95
C VAL A 494 -8.00 70.28 -13.74
N VAL A 495 -7.89 70.75 -12.49
CA VAL A 495 -7.66 72.17 -12.18
C VAL A 495 -6.31 72.65 -12.69
N VAL A 496 -5.24 71.86 -12.52
CA VAL A 496 -3.90 72.20 -13.02
C VAL A 496 -3.86 72.21 -14.55
N VAL A 497 -4.48 71.23 -15.21
CA VAL A 497 -4.56 71.19 -16.68
C VAL A 497 -5.36 72.36 -17.22
N LEU A 498 -6.50 72.70 -16.61
CA LEU A 498 -7.29 73.88 -17.00
C LEU A 498 -6.51 75.17 -16.79
N ALA A 499 -5.77 75.31 -15.69
CA ALA A 499 -4.93 76.47 -15.43
C ALA A 499 -3.81 76.63 -16.47
N VAL A 500 -3.14 75.53 -16.85
CA VAL A 500 -2.11 75.53 -17.89
C VAL A 500 -2.70 75.87 -19.26
N VAL A 501 -3.86 75.31 -19.62
CA VAL A 501 -4.56 75.64 -20.86
C VAL A 501 -4.97 77.12 -20.89
N LEU A 502 -5.49 77.67 -19.79
CA LEU A 502 -5.80 79.10 -19.67
C LEU A 502 -4.53 79.97 -19.84
N LEU A 503 -3.41 79.56 -19.25
CA LEU A 503 -2.14 80.28 -19.36
C LEU A 503 -1.62 80.29 -20.80
N ILE A 504 -1.77 79.18 -21.52
CA ILE A 504 -1.39 79.06 -22.94
C ILE A 504 -2.31 79.94 -23.81
N ILE A 505 -3.61 80.01 -23.51
CA ILE A 505 -4.55 80.87 -24.23
C ILE A 505 -4.21 82.35 -23.98
N LEU A 506 -3.98 82.76 -22.73
CA LEU A 506 -3.66 84.13 -22.35
C LEU A 506 -2.31 84.62 -22.91
N THR A 507 -1.30 83.74 -22.98
CA THR A 507 -0.02 84.07 -23.60
C THR A 507 -0.10 84.20 -25.12
N LYS A 508 -1.04 83.50 -25.76
CA LYS A 508 -1.33 83.66 -27.20
C LYS A 508 -2.08 84.96 -27.53
N THR A 509 -3.01 85.40 -26.69
CA THR A 509 -3.73 86.67 -26.91
C THR A 509 -2.82 87.89 -26.70
N LYS A 510 -1.89 87.84 -25.74
CA LYS A 510 -0.92 88.93 -25.50
C LYS A 510 0.09 89.12 -26.64
N ARG A 511 0.38 88.07 -27.43
CA ARG A 511 1.23 88.16 -28.65
C ARG A 511 0.50 88.70 -29.88
N ARG A 512 -0.84 88.79 -29.87
CA ARG A 512 -1.60 89.41 -30.98
C ARG A 512 -1.83 90.91 -30.82
N SER A 513 -1.61 91.49 -29.65
CA SER A 513 -1.85 92.92 -29.38
C SER A 513 -0.61 93.81 -29.47
N THR A 514 0.54 93.29 -29.92
CA THR A 514 1.81 94.04 -30.02
C THR A 514 2.43 94.04 -31.43
N GLY A 515 1.70 93.59 -32.44
CA GLY A 515 2.13 93.63 -33.84
C GLY A 515 1.34 94.66 -34.63
N GLY A 516 1.58 95.93 -34.37
CA GLY A 516 1.08 97.04 -35.18
C GLY A 516 1.88 98.28 -34.83
N VAL A 517 2.78 98.65 -35.74
CA VAL A 517 3.34 99.98 -36.05
C VAL A 517 4.64 99.79 -36.85
N GLU A 518 4.82 100.65 -37.86
CA GLU A 518 5.96 100.87 -38.79
C GLU A 518 6.13 99.84 -39.95
N ASP A 519 6.36 100.20 -41.22
CA ASP A 519 6.44 101.48 -41.94
C ASP A 519 6.44 101.17 -43.47
N GLU A 520 6.10 102.21 -44.27
CA GLU A 520 6.33 102.47 -45.72
C GLU A 520 6.00 101.45 -46.82
#